data_AF-A0A315FN78-F1
#
_entry.id   AF-A0A315FN78-F1
#
_cell.length_a   1.000
_cell.length_b   1.000
_cell.length_c   1.000
_cell.angle_alpha   90.00
_cell.angle_beta   90.00
_cell.angle_gamma   90.00
#
_symmetry.space_group_name_H-M   'P 1'
#
loop_
_entity.id
_entity.type
_entity.pdbx_description
1 polymer ?
#
loop_
_entity_poly.entity_id
_entity_poly.type
_entity_poly.pdbx_seq_one_letter_code
_entity_poly.pdbx_strand_id
1 'polypeptide(L)'
;MVTVAGVPQAPLDSYTTPATTTLRFSSAPANGVGISVRYLDKEAQSGAAAAEEWANKTSGPVTGATEYSAKYYAQSIAGNAATATQQSAAAAASASASATSASQSATSATASANSATQSQSYMNQAQGYAAAAGGSSVAPQVFTGNGSATDFVLSTAASSVHKLIVTVNYVVQDSLDAYVLVNSGATLRFTSAPAASARIVVRYI
;
A
#
# COMPACT_ATOMS: atom_id res chain seq x y z
N MET A 1 -46.72 -56.47 33.46
CA MET A 1 -47.98 -56.96 34.06
C MET A 1 -48.90 -57.52 33.00
N VAL A 2 -49.54 -58.65 33.28
CA VAL A 2 -50.55 -59.28 32.43
C VAL A 2 -51.88 -59.28 33.19
N THR A 3 -52.97 -58.85 32.55
CA THR A 3 -54.32 -58.92 33.12
C THR A 3 -55.24 -59.73 32.21
N VAL A 4 -56.13 -60.50 32.82
CA VAL A 4 -57.15 -61.33 32.13
C VAL A 4 -58.49 -60.98 32.76
N ALA A 5 -59.46 -60.55 31.93
CA ALA A 5 -60.74 -60.00 32.40
C ALA A 5 -60.59 -58.86 33.45
N GLY A 6 -59.50 -58.08 33.37
CA GLY A 6 -59.21 -57.00 34.33
C GLY A 6 -58.50 -57.43 35.62
N VAL A 7 -58.31 -58.73 35.85
CA VAL A 7 -57.62 -59.27 37.04
C VAL A 7 -56.12 -59.43 36.77
N PRO A 8 -55.23 -58.84 37.59
CA PRO A 8 -53.77 -59.05 37.50
C PRO A 8 -53.39 -60.52 37.69
N GLN A 9 -52.58 -61.04 36.80
CA GLN A 9 -52.06 -62.41 36.85
C GLN A 9 -50.65 -62.43 37.46
N ALA A 10 -50.39 -63.39 38.34
CA ALA A 10 -49.05 -63.65 38.89
C ALA A 10 -48.20 -64.46 37.88
N PRO A 11 -46.94 -64.07 37.61
CA PRO A 11 -46.02 -64.86 36.80
C PRO A 11 -45.75 -66.23 37.44
N LEU A 12 -45.46 -67.24 36.61
CA LEU A 12 -45.15 -68.65 36.95
C LEU A 12 -46.34 -69.50 37.42
N ASP A 13 -47.31 -68.93 38.12
CA ASP A 13 -48.53 -69.64 38.52
C ASP A 13 -49.62 -69.62 37.42
N SER A 14 -49.88 -68.44 36.84
CA SER A 14 -50.92 -68.27 35.82
C SER A 14 -50.40 -68.27 34.38
N TYR A 15 -49.14 -67.89 34.19
CA TYR A 15 -48.51 -67.84 32.87
C TYR A 15 -46.99 -67.90 32.96
N THR A 16 -46.38 -68.29 31.85
CA THR A 16 -44.93 -68.31 31.61
C THR A 16 -44.58 -67.47 30.39
N THR A 17 -43.32 -67.04 30.30
CA THR A 17 -42.76 -66.36 29.12
C THR A 17 -41.61 -67.19 28.54
N PRO A 18 -41.89 -68.19 27.69
CA PRO A 18 -40.85 -69.08 27.17
C PRO A 18 -39.82 -68.37 26.29
N ALA A 19 -40.21 -67.24 25.70
CA ALA A 19 -39.36 -66.35 24.92
C ALA A 19 -39.76 -64.90 25.19
N THR A 20 -38.91 -63.95 24.81
CA THR A 20 -39.11 -62.50 25.05
C THR A 20 -40.37 -61.94 24.38
N THR A 21 -40.92 -62.63 23.39
CA THR A 21 -42.11 -62.21 22.63
C THR A 21 -43.32 -63.13 22.81
N THR A 22 -43.25 -64.12 23.70
CA THR A 22 -44.29 -65.15 23.81
C THR A 22 -44.76 -65.31 25.25
N LEU A 23 -46.06 -65.15 25.47
CA LEU A 23 -46.76 -65.45 26.72
C LEU A 23 -47.54 -66.76 26.59
N ARG A 24 -47.39 -67.66 27.55
CA ARG A 24 -48.08 -68.95 27.58
C ARG A 24 -48.79 -69.15 28.91
N PHE A 25 -50.12 -69.18 28.90
CA PHE A 25 -50.92 -69.41 30.09
C PHE A 25 -50.86 -70.88 30.54
N SER A 26 -50.91 -71.12 31.85
CA SER A 26 -50.95 -72.48 32.42
C SER A 26 -52.30 -73.15 32.19
N SER A 27 -53.38 -72.37 32.02
CA SER A 27 -54.71 -72.81 31.61
C SER A 27 -55.24 -71.94 30.46
N ALA A 28 -56.06 -72.53 29.59
CA ALA A 28 -56.61 -71.81 28.45
C ALA A 28 -57.60 -70.72 28.93
N PRO A 29 -57.42 -69.45 28.53
CA PRO A 29 -58.41 -68.41 28.83
C PRO A 29 -59.77 -68.74 28.22
N ALA A 30 -60.85 -68.40 28.92
CA ALA A 30 -62.20 -68.62 28.41
C ALA A 30 -62.45 -67.80 27.13
N ASN A 31 -63.29 -68.34 26.24
CA ASN A 31 -63.57 -67.71 24.95
C ASN A 31 -64.21 -66.32 25.15
N GLY A 32 -63.70 -65.32 24.43
CA GLY A 32 -64.16 -63.93 24.51
C GLY A 32 -63.51 -63.08 25.61
N VAL A 33 -62.58 -63.61 26.42
CA VAL A 33 -61.89 -62.83 27.46
C VAL A 33 -60.75 -62.00 26.88
N GLY A 34 -60.74 -60.69 27.17
CA GLY A 34 -59.65 -59.78 26.80
C GLY A 34 -58.39 -59.99 27.65
N ILE A 35 -57.24 -59.96 26.98
CA ILE A 35 -55.91 -60.09 27.59
C ILE A 35 -55.12 -58.81 27.33
N SER A 36 -54.63 -58.17 28.39
CA SER A 36 -53.82 -56.95 28.28
C SER A 36 -52.43 -57.19 28.86
N VAL A 37 -51.41 -56.79 28.10
CA VAL A 37 -50.00 -56.92 28.47
C VAL A 37 -49.37 -55.55 28.48
N ARG A 38 -48.77 -55.18 29.61
CA ARG A 38 -48.00 -53.94 29.75
C ARG A 38 -46.59 -54.25 30.24
N TYR A 39 -45.59 -53.83 29.49
CA TYR A 39 -44.19 -53.81 29.93
C TYR A 39 -44.03 -52.71 30.98
N LEU A 40 -43.53 -53.05 32.16
CA LEU A 40 -43.44 -52.11 33.31
C LEU A 40 -42.07 -51.43 33.42
N ASP A 41 -41.10 -51.84 32.63
CA ASP A 41 -39.67 -51.57 32.81
C ASP A 41 -39.00 -50.88 31.60
N LYS A 42 -39.77 -50.43 30.60
CA LYS A 42 -39.21 -49.81 29.39
C LYS A 42 -38.41 -48.54 29.69
N GLU A 43 -38.84 -47.74 30.67
CA GLU A 43 -38.12 -46.52 31.10
C GLU A 43 -36.86 -46.86 31.91
N ALA A 44 -36.90 -47.90 32.76
CA ALA A 44 -35.76 -48.35 33.54
C ALA A 44 -34.66 -48.97 32.64
N GLN A 45 -35.03 -49.73 31.61
CA GLN A 45 -34.10 -50.26 30.61
C GLN A 45 -33.46 -49.15 29.76
N SER A 46 -34.23 -48.13 29.36
CA SER A 46 -33.69 -46.97 28.63
C SER A 46 -32.75 -46.14 29.49
N GLY A 47 -33.06 -45.95 30.77
CA GLY A 47 -32.19 -45.24 31.72
C GLY A 47 -30.90 -45.99 32.02
N ALA A 48 -30.97 -47.32 32.16
CA ALA A 48 -29.79 -48.18 32.36
C ALA A 48 -28.87 -48.17 31.13
N ALA A 49 -29.43 -48.30 29.92
CA ALA A 49 -28.65 -48.22 28.68
C ALA A 49 -27.95 -46.86 28.52
N ALA A 50 -28.64 -45.76 28.85
CA ALA A 50 -28.05 -44.42 28.83
C ALA A 50 -26.95 -44.25 29.89
N ALA A 51 -27.13 -44.84 31.08
CA ALA A 51 -26.12 -44.81 32.15
C ALA A 51 -24.89 -45.66 31.81
N GLU A 52 -25.07 -46.83 31.21
CA GLU A 52 -23.98 -47.68 30.70
C GLU A 52 -23.21 -46.99 29.56
N GLU A 53 -23.93 -46.32 28.65
CA GLU A 53 -23.30 -45.53 27.59
C GLU A 53 -22.48 -44.37 28.17
N TRP A 54 -23.01 -43.69 29.20
CA TRP A 54 -22.31 -42.61 29.88
C TRP A 54 -21.09 -43.10 30.67
N ALA A 55 -21.21 -44.23 31.37
CA ALA A 55 -20.10 -44.87 32.08
C ALA A 55 -19.00 -45.30 31.10
N ASN A 56 -19.34 -45.89 29.96
CA ASN A 56 -18.35 -46.28 28.95
C ASN A 56 -17.63 -45.08 28.32
N LYS A 57 -18.34 -43.96 28.11
CA LYS A 57 -17.73 -42.71 27.61
C LYS A 57 -16.75 -42.09 28.61
N THR A 58 -17.00 -42.23 29.92
CA THR A 58 -16.27 -41.54 30.99
C THR A 58 -15.28 -42.42 31.76
N SER A 59 -15.39 -43.74 31.68
CA SER A 59 -14.53 -44.73 32.37
C SER A 59 -13.31 -45.14 31.53
N GLY A 60 -13.08 -44.49 30.38
CA GLY A 60 -11.90 -44.70 29.55
C GLY A 60 -10.59 -44.44 30.32
N PRO A 61 -9.53 -45.26 30.14
CA PRO A 61 -8.25 -45.07 30.81
C PRO A 61 -7.70 -43.65 30.59
N VAL A 62 -7.01 -43.09 31.60
CA VAL A 62 -6.19 -41.87 31.47
C VAL A 62 -5.08 -42.04 30.40
N THR A 63 -4.91 -43.27 29.92
CA THR A 63 -3.96 -43.72 28.90
C THR A 63 -4.68 -44.17 27.62
N GLY A 64 -5.48 -43.30 27.00
CA GLY A 64 -6.18 -43.60 25.73
C GLY A 64 -6.15 -42.42 24.75
N ALA A 65 -6.45 -42.67 23.47
CA ALA A 65 -6.53 -41.66 22.41
C ALA A 65 -7.97 -41.32 21.99
N THR A 66 -8.97 -41.85 22.70
CA THR A 66 -10.38 -41.59 22.39
C THR A 66 -10.72 -40.12 22.66
N GLU A 67 -11.61 -39.57 21.85
CA GLU A 67 -12.05 -38.16 21.87
C GLU A 67 -12.65 -37.68 23.21
N TYR A 68 -13.07 -38.62 24.07
CA TYR A 68 -13.59 -38.34 25.42
C TYR A 68 -12.59 -38.60 26.56
N SER A 69 -11.35 -38.97 26.24
CA SER A 69 -10.32 -39.24 27.26
C SER A 69 -9.64 -37.97 27.74
N ALA A 70 -9.26 -37.91 29.02
CA ALA A 70 -8.52 -36.79 29.59
C ALA A 70 -7.18 -36.51 28.86
N LYS A 71 -6.53 -37.57 28.36
CA LYS A 71 -5.27 -37.47 27.61
C LYS A 71 -5.47 -36.84 26.22
N TYR A 72 -6.61 -37.07 25.56
CA TYR A 72 -6.94 -36.42 24.29
C TYR A 72 -7.10 -34.92 24.47
N TYR A 73 -7.87 -34.47 25.47
CA TYR A 73 -8.02 -33.05 25.78
C TYR A 73 -6.70 -32.39 26.17
N ALA A 74 -5.87 -33.05 26.99
CA ALA A 74 -4.54 -32.55 27.34
C ALA A 74 -3.63 -32.35 26.11
N GLN A 75 -3.64 -33.32 25.18
CA GLN A 75 -2.90 -33.20 23.91
C GLN A 75 -3.44 -32.09 23.01
N SER A 76 -4.77 -31.97 22.90
CA SER A 76 -5.41 -30.89 22.14
C SER A 76 -5.04 -29.50 22.69
N ILE A 77 -5.09 -29.33 24.02
CA ILE A 77 -4.68 -28.07 24.67
C ILE A 77 -3.19 -27.81 24.44
N ALA A 78 -2.33 -28.81 24.54
CA ALA A 78 -0.91 -28.66 24.24
C ALA A 78 -0.67 -28.26 22.77
N GLY A 79 -1.40 -28.85 21.82
CA GLY A 79 -1.35 -28.48 20.41
C GLY A 79 -1.85 -27.05 20.15
N ASN A 80 -2.92 -26.64 20.82
CA ASN A 80 -3.44 -25.27 20.75
C ASN A 80 -2.44 -24.27 21.34
N ALA A 81 -1.80 -24.60 22.46
CA ALA A 81 -0.77 -23.77 23.07
C ALA A 81 0.48 -23.64 22.18
N ALA A 82 0.90 -24.72 21.53
CA ALA A 82 1.97 -24.68 20.53
C ALA A 82 1.59 -23.75 19.36
N THR A 83 0.38 -23.91 18.82
CA THR A 83 -0.14 -23.06 17.74
C THR A 83 -0.17 -21.58 18.13
N ALA A 84 -0.64 -21.26 19.35
CA ALA A 84 -0.64 -19.90 19.88
C ALA A 84 0.78 -19.32 20.03
N THR A 85 1.75 -20.16 20.42
CA THR A 85 3.17 -19.78 20.50
C THR A 85 3.77 -19.52 19.12
N GLN A 86 3.43 -20.34 18.12
CA GLN A 86 3.83 -20.09 16.73
C GLN A 86 3.24 -18.77 16.20
N GLN A 87 1.96 -18.49 16.49
CA GLN A 87 1.29 -17.26 16.08
C GLN A 87 1.90 -16.02 16.73
N SER A 88 2.24 -16.09 18.03
CA SER A 88 2.90 -14.97 18.70
C SER A 88 4.30 -14.69 18.15
N ALA A 89 5.07 -15.74 17.83
CA ALA A 89 6.37 -15.59 17.17
C ALA A 89 6.25 -14.97 15.77
N ALA A 90 5.25 -15.39 14.97
CA ALA A 90 4.98 -14.82 13.67
C ALA A 90 4.55 -13.34 13.75
N ALA A 91 3.75 -12.98 14.75
CA ALA A 91 3.36 -11.59 15.01
C ALA A 91 4.57 -10.72 15.38
N ALA A 92 5.48 -11.23 16.22
CA ALA A 92 6.72 -10.53 16.58
C ALA A 92 7.63 -10.31 15.35
N ALA A 93 7.76 -11.32 14.48
CA ALA A 93 8.50 -11.20 13.22
C ALA A 93 7.86 -10.19 12.26
N SER A 94 6.53 -10.13 12.22
CA SER A 94 5.81 -9.16 11.39
C SER A 94 5.98 -7.73 11.90
N ALA A 95 6.02 -7.55 13.22
CA ALA A 95 6.30 -6.27 13.85
C ALA A 95 7.72 -5.76 13.55
N SER A 96 8.73 -6.64 13.62
CA SER A 96 10.12 -6.27 13.28
C SER A 96 10.29 -5.95 11.79
N ALA A 97 9.63 -6.70 10.90
CA ALA A 97 9.58 -6.38 9.48
C ALA A 97 8.95 -4.99 9.23
N SER A 98 7.85 -4.68 9.94
CA SER A 98 7.16 -3.39 9.82
C SER A 98 8.02 -2.23 10.30
N ALA A 99 8.76 -2.40 11.41
CA ALA A 99 9.72 -1.41 11.90
C ALA A 99 10.88 -1.17 10.90
N THR A 100 11.34 -2.23 10.24
CA THR A 100 12.36 -2.14 9.19
C THR A 100 11.84 -1.38 7.97
N SER A 101 10.61 -1.65 7.54
CA SER A 101 9.95 -0.91 6.45
C SER A 101 9.76 0.58 6.79
N ALA A 102 9.41 0.91 8.04
CA ALA A 102 9.31 2.31 8.48
C ALA A 102 10.67 3.03 8.40
N SER A 103 11.75 2.37 8.80
CA SER A 103 13.12 2.92 8.73
C SER A 103 13.57 3.16 7.29
N GLN A 104 13.23 2.24 6.37
CA GLN A 104 13.49 2.40 4.94
C GLN A 104 12.70 3.56 4.35
N SER A 105 11.41 3.70 4.72
CA SER A 105 10.58 4.82 4.28
C SER A 105 11.14 6.17 4.74
N ALA A 106 11.64 6.26 5.98
CA ALA A 106 12.29 7.47 6.49
C ALA A 106 13.55 7.81 5.69
N THR A 107 14.37 6.79 5.36
CA THR A 107 15.58 6.97 4.54
C THR A 107 15.25 7.48 3.13
N SER A 108 14.23 6.90 2.49
CA SER A 108 13.74 7.33 1.17
C SER A 108 13.20 8.77 1.19
N ALA A 109 12.53 9.17 2.27
CA ALA A 109 12.08 10.55 2.46
C ALA A 109 13.26 11.53 2.55
N THR A 110 14.32 11.18 3.30
CA THR A 110 15.55 11.97 3.38
C THR A 110 16.25 12.08 2.01
N ALA A 111 16.36 10.97 1.27
CA ALA A 111 16.94 10.98 -0.07
C ALA A 111 16.15 11.88 -1.05
N SER A 112 14.82 11.86 -0.94
CA SER A 112 13.93 12.71 -1.73
C SER A 112 14.12 14.20 -1.41
N ALA A 113 14.23 14.55 -0.12
CA ALA A 113 14.51 15.92 0.32
C ALA A 113 15.86 16.45 -0.19
N ASN A 114 16.89 15.60 -0.19
CA ASN A 114 18.20 15.95 -0.73
C ASN A 114 18.14 16.18 -2.25
N SER A 115 17.40 15.34 -2.97
CA SER A 115 17.20 15.48 -4.42
C SER A 115 16.46 16.77 -4.77
N ALA A 116 15.45 17.15 -3.97
CA ALA A 116 14.75 18.42 -4.13
C ALA A 116 15.68 19.62 -3.91
N THR A 117 16.51 19.58 -2.88
CA THR A 117 17.53 20.63 -2.62
C THR A 117 18.50 20.77 -3.80
N GLN A 118 19.00 19.65 -4.32
CA GLN A 118 19.91 19.66 -5.47
C GLN A 118 19.24 20.23 -6.73
N SER A 119 17.99 19.85 -7.00
CA SER A 119 17.20 20.42 -8.10
C SER A 119 17.08 21.95 -7.97
N GLN A 120 16.84 22.44 -6.76
CA GLN A 120 16.80 23.87 -6.49
C GLN A 120 18.14 24.56 -6.78
N SER A 121 19.27 23.93 -6.42
CA SER A 121 20.60 24.46 -6.76
C SER A 121 20.83 24.53 -8.27
N TYR A 122 20.45 23.49 -9.02
CA TYR A 122 20.55 23.51 -10.48
C TYR A 122 19.68 24.58 -11.12
N MET A 123 18.46 24.80 -10.60
CA MET A 123 17.59 25.87 -11.08
C MET A 123 18.21 27.25 -10.85
N ASN A 124 18.74 27.52 -9.65
CA ASN A 124 19.41 28.79 -9.36
C ASN A 124 20.62 29.02 -10.27
N GLN A 125 21.42 27.98 -10.51
CA GLN A 125 22.58 28.06 -11.40
C GLN A 125 22.14 28.33 -12.85
N ALA A 126 21.12 27.64 -13.34
CA ALA A 126 20.56 27.87 -14.67
C ALA A 126 20.01 29.30 -14.83
N GLN A 127 19.34 29.84 -13.81
CA GLN A 127 18.88 31.23 -13.79
C GLN A 127 20.06 32.22 -13.85
N GLY A 128 21.15 31.94 -13.14
CA GLY A 128 22.38 32.73 -13.22
C GLY A 128 22.99 32.75 -14.63
N TYR A 129 23.06 31.59 -15.29
CA TYR A 129 23.54 31.51 -16.67
C TYR A 129 22.61 32.21 -17.66
N ALA A 130 21.29 32.07 -17.51
CA ALA A 130 20.32 32.76 -18.35
C ALA A 130 20.41 34.29 -18.21
N ALA A 131 20.59 34.79 -16.98
CA ALA A 131 20.81 36.21 -16.72
C ALA A 131 22.12 36.71 -17.34
N ALA A 132 23.19 35.91 -17.31
CA ALA A 132 24.46 36.25 -17.94
C ALA A 132 24.43 36.17 -19.48
N ALA A 133 23.53 35.36 -20.05
CA ALA A 133 23.37 35.19 -21.50
C ALA A 133 22.42 36.20 -22.14
N GLY A 134 21.61 36.92 -21.35
CA GLY A 134 20.77 38.00 -21.84
C GLY A 134 21.63 39.14 -22.38
N GLY A 135 21.80 39.21 -23.71
CA GLY A 135 22.46 40.31 -24.39
C GLY A 135 21.77 41.66 -24.12
N SER A 136 22.37 42.75 -24.58
CA SER A 136 21.84 44.10 -24.32
C SER A 136 20.36 44.26 -24.74
N SER A 137 19.49 44.66 -23.81
CA SER A 137 18.09 45.03 -24.08
C SER A 137 17.93 46.38 -24.79
N VAL A 138 19.04 47.04 -25.17
CA VAL A 138 19.04 48.35 -25.80
C VAL A 138 18.70 48.21 -27.27
N ALA A 139 17.69 48.98 -27.72
CA ALA A 139 17.26 48.97 -29.11
C ALA A 139 18.41 49.41 -30.04
N PRO A 140 18.56 48.76 -31.22
CA PRO A 140 19.52 49.21 -32.22
C PRO A 140 19.24 50.64 -32.66
N GLN A 141 20.31 51.43 -32.82
CA GLN A 141 20.21 52.80 -33.32
C GLN A 141 20.58 52.84 -34.80
N VAL A 142 19.92 53.70 -35.55
CA VAL A 142 20.09 53.84 -36.99
C VAL A 142 20.40 55.28 -37.33
N PHE A 143 21.46 55.49 -38.10
CA PHE A 143 21.87 56.79 -38.62
C PHE A 143 22.00 56.73 -40.15
N THR A 144 22.03 57.90 -40.78
CA THR A 144 22.27 58.05 -42.22
C THR A 144 23.51 58.91 -42.43
N GLY A 145 24.50 58.37 -43.14
CA GLY A 145 25.70 59.10 -43.53
C GLY A 145 25.36 60.24 -44.49
N ASN A 146 26.05 61.37 -44.33
CA ASN A 146 25.91 62.54 -45.21
C ASN A 146 27.14 62.75 -46.11
N GLY A 147 28.13 61.85 -46.05
CA GLY A 147 29.38 61.95 -46.82
C GLY A 147 30.44 62.89 -46.22
N SER A 148 30.22 63.49 -45.04
CA SER A 148 31.20 64.40 -44.42
C SER A 148 31.28 64.35 -42.90
N ALA A 149 30.21 63.95 -42.20
CA ALA A 149 30.20 63.78 -40.75
C ALA A 149 30.86 62.46 -40.37
N THR A 150 31.74 62.51 -39.38
CA THR A 150 32.40 61.34 -38.77
C THR A 150 31.80 60.99 -37.42
N ASP A 151 31.18 61.95 -36.73
CA ASP A 151 30.65 61.80 -35.37
C ASP A 151 29.13 61.61 -35.37
N PHE A 152 28.68 60.58 -34.66
CA PHE A 152 27.27 60.24 -34.47
C PHE A 152 26.99 60.05 -32.97
N VAL A 153 26.06 60.83 -32.43
CA VAL A 153 25.71 60.77 -31.00
C VAL A 153 24.78 59.59 -30.75
N LEU A 154 25.17 58.72 -29.82
CA LEU A 154 24.40 57.57 -29.39
C LEU A 154 23.41 57.97 -28.29
N SER A 155 22.19 57.45 -28.35
CA SER A 155 21.20 57.66 -27.27
C SER A 155 21.46 56.81 -26.01
N THR A 156 22.40 55.86 -26.10
CA THR A 156 22.89 55.06 -24.98
C THR A 156 24.40 54.94 -25.10
N ALA A 157 25.13 55.39 -24.08
CA ALA A 157 26.57 55.30 -24.08
C ALA A 157 27.04 53.84 -24.00
N ALA A 158 28.04 53.47 -24.81
CA ALA A 158 28.67 52.16 -24.74
C ALA A 158 29.95 52.24 -23.91
N SER A 159 30.13 51.31 -22.97
CA SER A 159 31.32 51.27 -22.10
C SER A 159 32.59 50.82 -22.83
N SER A 160 32.47 50.19 -23.99
CA SER A 160 33.58 49.77 -24.86
C SER A 160 33.10 49.59 -26.30
N VAL A 161 34.00 49.74 -27.28
CA VAL A 161 33.71 49.48 -28.70
C VAL A 161 33.32 48.02 -28.96
N HIS A 162 33.82 47.09 -28.13
CA HIS A 162 33.49 45.66 -28.20
C HIS A 162 32.08 45.33 -27.70
N LYS A 163 31.36 46.31 -27.14
CA LYS A 163 29.95 46.19 -26.76
C LYS A 163 29.01 46.66 -27.87
N LEU A 164 29.56 47.00 -29.03
CA LEU A 164 28.82 47.44 -30.20
C LEU A 164 29.19 46.57 -31.40
N ILE A 165 28.19 46.26 -32.22
CA ILE A 165 28.38 45.85 -33.61
C ILE A 165 27.85 46.97 -34.48
N VAL A 166 28.74 47.58 -35.26
CA VAL A 166 28.40 48.65 -36.19
C VAL A 166 28.40 48.10 -37.62
N THR A 167 27.34 48.37 -38.36
CA THR A 167 27.28 48.08 -39.79
C THR A 167 27.06 49.35 -40.59
N VAL A 168 27.72 49.47 -41.74
CA VAL A 168 27.54 50.55 -42.71
C VAL A 168 27.15 49.90 -44.02
N ASN A 169 25.97 50.23 -44.57
CA ASN A 169 25.39 49.55 -45.72
C ASN A 169 25.43 48.01 -45.59
N TYR A 170 25.05 47.51 -44.42
CA TYR A 170 25.02 46.08 -44.09
C TYR A 170 26.39 45.40 -43.98
N VAL A 171 27.50 46.13 -44.14
CA VAL A 171 28.87 45.62 -43.92
C VAL A 171 29.32 45.91 -42.50
N VAL A 172 29.70 44.87 -41.76
CA VAL A 172 30.26 44.98 -40.41
C VAL A 172 31.57 45.75 -40.45
N GLN A 173 31.72 46.70 -39.53
CA GLN A 173 32.91 47.53 -39.39
C GLN A 173 33.83 46.94 -38.30
N ASP A 174 35.14 47.05 -38.50
CA ASP A 174 36.13 46.62 -37.52
C ASP A 174 36.13 47.56 -36.31
N SER A 175 36.03 47.00 -35.10
CA SER A 175 35.69 47.72 -33.87
C SER A 175 36.78 48.64 -33.32
N LEU A 176 37.97 48.67 -33.92
CA LEU A 176 39.09 49.50 -33.48
C LEU A 176 39.75 50.29 -34.61
N ASP A 177 39.57 49.84 -35.86
CA ASP A 177 40.16 50.48 -37.03
C ASP A 177 39.17 51.44 -37.73
N ALA A 178 37.91 51.03 -37.86
CA ALA A 178 36.91 51.82 -38.59
C ALA A 178 36.23 52.89 -37.74
N TYR A 179 36.16 52.69 -36.42
CA TYR A 179 35.51 53.63 -35.49
C TYR A 179 36.08 53.55 -34.08
N VAL A 180 35.88 54.63 -33.33
CA VAL A 180 36.19 54.74 -31.90
C VAL A 180 35.00 55.33 -31.13
N LEU A 181 34.97 55.10 -29.82
CA LEU A 181 34.02 55.77 -28.92
C LEU A 181 34.70 56.97 -28.25
N VAL A 182 34.02 58.11 -28.25
CA VAL A 182 34.44 59.34 -27.56
C VAL A 182 33.34 59.84 -26.64
N ASN A 183 33.64 60.89 -25.86
CA ASN A 183 32.71 61.49 -24.90
C ASN A 183 32.14 60.43 -23.92
N SER A 184 33.04 59.67 -23.28
CA SER A 184 32.68 58.59 -22.35
C SER A 184 31.72 57.55 -22.94
N GLY A 185 31.83 57.28 -24.25
CA GLY A 185 31.02 56.28 -24.93
C GLY A 185 29.72 56.80 -25.55
N ALA A 186 29.41 58.09 -25.40
CA ALA A 186 28.18 58.69 -25.92
C ALA A 186 28.25 59.04 -27.41
N THR A 187 29.44 59.07 -28.02
CA THR A 187 29.59 59.42 -29.44
C THR A 187 30.41 58.35 -30.15
N LEU A 188 29.86 57.83 -31.25
CA LEU A 188 30.55 56.96 -32.19
C LEU A 188 31.25 57.84 -33.24
N ARG A 189 32.57 57.72 -33.35
CA ARG A 189 33.38 58.47 -34.32
C ARG A 189 34.02 57.53 -35.32
N PHE A 190 33.68 57.66 -36.59
CA PHE A 190 34.34 56.95 -37.68
C PHE A 190 35.68 57.58 -38.04
N THR A 191 36.64 56.77 -38.50
CA THR A 191 37.95 57.25 -38.99
C THR A 191 37.86 57.90 -40.38
N SER A 192 36.81 57.57 -41.14
CA SER A 192 36.43 58.22 -42.39
C SER A 192 34.92 58.41 -42.45
N ALA A 193 34.45 59.52 -43.05
CA ALA A 193 33.03 59.84 -43.11
C ALA A 193 32.28 58.77 -43.93
N PRO A 194 31.23 58.13 -43.37
CA PRO A 194 30.38 57.23 -44.14
C PRO A 194 29.78 57.94 -45.35
N ALA A 195 29.72 57.24 -46.49
CA ALA A 195 29.23 57.78 -47.75
C ALA A 195 27.83 58.40 -47.61
N ALA A 196 27.51 59.35 -48.49
CA ALA A 196 26.18 59.97 -48.51
C ALA A 196 25.09 58.90 -48.69
N SER A 197 24.03 59.01 -47.87
CA SER A 197 22.93 58.04 -47.78
C SER A 197 23.30 56.64 -47.28
N ALA A 198 24.53 56.42 -46.80
CA ALA A 198 24.91 55.14 -46.22
C ALA A 198 24.12 54.89 -44.92
N ARG A 199 23.51 53.71 -44.81
CA ARG A 199 22.77 53.31 -43.61
C ARG A 199 23.71 52.76 -42.57
N ILE A 200 23.73 53.40 -41.40
CA ILE A 200 24.56 53.01 -40.27
C ILE A 200 23.64 52.38 -39.22
N VAL A 201 23.97 51.17 -38.76
CA VAL A 201 23.24 50.51 -37.66
C VAL A 201 24.21 50.17 -36.55
N VAL A 202 23.89 50.62 -35.36
CA VAL A 202 24.63 50.34 -34.13
C VAL A 202 23.78 49.39 -33.28
N ARG A 203 24.28 48.18 -33.06
CA ARG A 203 23.65 47.18 -32.18
C ARG A 203 24.49 47.04 -30.91
N TYR A 204 23.83 47.00 -29.77
CA TYR A 204 24.46 46.76 -28.47
C TYR A 204 24.51 45.26 -28.20
N ILE A 205 25.61 44.75 -27.66
CA ILE A 205 25.82 43.31 -27.36
C ILE A 205 26.21 43.08 -25.90
#